data_AF-A0A7L0A6T4-F1
#
_entry.id   AF-A0A7L0A6T4-F1
#
_cell.length_a   1.000
_cell.length_b   1.000
_cell.length_c   1.000
_cell.angle_alpha   90.00
_cell.angle_beta   90.00
_cell.angle_gamma   90.00
#
_symmetry.space_group_name_H-M   'P 1'
#
loop_
_entity.id
_entity.type
_entity.pdbx_description
1 polymer ?
#
loop_
_entity_poly.entity_id
_entity_poly.type
_entity_poly.pdbx_seq_one_letter_code
_entity_poly.pdbx_strand_id
1 'polypeptide(L)'
;VTHNTGIPHSPTGQSVVERTHQSLKRVLQQQKGGSEINSPVLKLCKALFTTNFLNNSIEDPNPPVLRHFQNMKQQKLKENPPVLIKDPETLQVQGPYQLI
;
A
#
# COMPACT_ATOMS: atom_id res chain seq x y z
N VAL A 1 2.19 -1.59 22.70
CA VAL A 1 1.25 -1.12 21.66
C VAL A 1 1.12 0.38 21.82
N THR A 2 1.36 1.15 20.76
CA THR A 2 1.27 2.62 20.79
C THR A 2 0.08 3.05 19.94
N HIS A 3 -0.78 3.92 20.48
CA HIS A 3 -1.99 4.37 19.80
C HIS A 3 -1.79 5.80 19.28
N ASN A 4 -1.89 5.96 17.96
CA ASN A 4 -1.79 7.25 17.31
C ASN A 4 -3.11 7.54 16.60
N THR A 5 -3.72 8.69 16.89
CA THR A 5 -4.93 9.16 16.23
C THR A 5 -4.62 10.30 15.27
N GLY A 6 -5.39 10.41 14.19
CA GLY A 6 -5.26 11.49 13.22
C GLY A 6 -5.96 12.78 13.62
N ILE A 7 -5.99 13.74 12.70
CA ILE A 7 -6.72 15.00 12.85
C ILE A 7 -8.23 14.71 12.82
N PRO A 8 -9.02 15.22 13.79
CA PRO A 8 -10.47 15.05 13.80
C PRO A 8 -11.10 15.45 12.47
N HIS A 9 -12.05 14.63 12.00
CA HIS A 9 -12.81 14.83 10.76
C HIS A 9 -11.98 14.91 9.45
N SER A 10 -10.67 14.64 9.50
CA SER A 10 -9.82 14.59 8.32
C SER A 10 -9.49 13.14 7.93
N PRO A 11 -9.94 12.65 6.76
CA PRO A 11 -9.65 11.29 6.32
C PRO A 11 -8.20 11.13 5.79
N THR A 12 -7.51 12.24 5.51
CA THR A 12 -6.21 12.24 4.81
C THR A 12 -5.14 11.43 5.55
N GLY A 13 -5.17 11.45 6.89
CA GLY A 13 -4.25 10.67 7.72
C GLY A 13 -4.38 9.14 7.55
N GLN A 14 -5.49 8.66 6.98
CA GLN A 14 -5.75 7.23 6.71
C GLN A 14 -5.91 6.95 5.21
N SER A 15 -5.47 7.85 4.33
CA SER A 15 -5.64 7.74 2.88
C SER A 15 -5.16 6.42 2.27
N VAL A 16 -4.09 5.83 2.80
CA VAL A 16 -3.59 4.51 2.38
C VAL A 16 -4.62 3.40 2.66
N VAL A 17 -5.22 3.42 3.86
CA VAL A 17 -6.27 2.46 4.25
C VAL A 17 -7.52 2.66 3.40
N GLU A 18 -7.93 3.91 3.18
CA GLU A 18 -9.09 4.22 2.35
C GLU A 18 -8.91 3.80 0.89
N ARG A 19 -7.72 4.00 0.32
CA ARG A 19 -7.37 3.47 -1.01
C ARG A 19 -7.47 1.94 -1.03
N THR A 20 -6.97 1.27 0.00
CA THR A 20 -7.08 -0.19 0.13
C THR A 20 -8.54 -0.65 0.21
N HIS A 21 -9.40 0.07 0.94
CA HIS A 21 -10.83 -0.22 0.97
C HIS A 21 -11.48 -0.12 -0.41
N GLN A 22 -11.12 0.90 -1.20
CA GLN A 22 -11.62 1.05 -2.57
C GLN A 22 -11.22 -0.14 -3.45
N SER A 23 -9.94 -0.54 -3.40
CA SER A 23 -9.43 -1.70 -4.14
C SER A 23 -10.13 -3.00 -3.72
N LEU A 24 -10.32 -3.22 -2.42
CA LEU A 24 -11.01 -4.41 -1.90
C LEU A 24 -12.47 -4.46 -2.36
N LYS A 25 -13.19 -3.33 -2.30
CA LYS A 25 -14.57 -3.22 -2.80
C LYS A 25 -14.65 -3.57 -4.29
N ARG A 26 -13.67 -3.15 -5.10
CA ARG A 26 -13.62 -3.49 -6.53
C ARG A 26 -13.48 -5.00 -6.75
N VAL A 27 -12.59 -5.67 -6.02
CA VAL A 27 -12.43 -7.13 -6.12
C VAL A 27 -13.71 -7.85 -5.68
N LEU A 28 -14.34 -7.42 -4.58
CA LEU A 28 -15.61 -7.98 -4.12
C LEU A 28 -16.75 -7.79 -5.12
N GLN A 29 -16.77 -6.66 -5.85
CA GLN A 29 -17.74 -6.44 -6.93
C GLN A 29 -17.50 -7.37 -8.12
N GLN A 30 -16.25 -7.59 -8.52
CA GLN A 30 -15.90 -8.53 -9.60
C GLN A 30 -16.31 -9.96 -9.28
N GLN A 31 -16.20 -10.38 -8.01
CA GLN A 31 -16.65 -11.71 -7.57
C GLN A 31 -18.16 -11.92 -7.73
N LYS A 32 -18.98 -10.87 -7.74
CA LYS A 32 -20.45 -10.98 -7.90
C LYS A 32 -20.87 -11.44 -9.30
N GLY A 33 -19.99 -11.36 -10.30
CA GLY A 33 -20.26 -11.86 -11.65
C GLY A 33 -20.20 -13.38 -11.79
N GLY A 34 -19.73 -14.10 -10.76
CA GLY A 34 -19.69 -15.57 -10.75
C GLY A 34 -21.02 -16.19 -10.33
N SER A 35 -21.31 -17.40 -10.84
CA SER A 35 -22.53 -18.17 -10.51
C SER A 35 -22.52 -18.74 -9.07
N GLU A 36 -21.40 -18.67 -8.35
CA GLU A 36 -21.23 -19.24 -7.02
C GLU A 36 -21.88 -18.40 -5.90
N ILE A 37 -22.82 -19.00 -5.17
CA ILE A 37 -23.37 -18.44 -3.93
C ILE A 37 -22.38 -18.72 -2.78
N ASN A 38 -21.44 -17.80 -2.58
CA ASN A 38 -20.47 -17.86 -1.48
C ASN A 38 -20.97 -17.08 -0.23
N SER A 39 -20.65 -17.58 0.97
CA SER A 39 -20.88 -16.85 2.23
C SER A 39 -20.07 -15.54 2.26
N PRO A 40 -20.47 -14.53 3.07
CA PRO A 40 -19.72 -13.27 3.17
C PRO A 40 -18.25 -13.46 3.55
N VAL A 41 -17.97 -14.37 4.48
CA VAL A 41 -16.60 -14.70 4.92
C VAL A 41 -15.80 -15.29 3.76
N LEU A 42 -16.37 -16.25 3.02
CA LEU A 42 -15.66 -16.89 1.91
C LEU A 42 -15.36 -15.89 0.77
N LYS A 43 -16.28 -14.95 0.49
CA LYS A 43 -16.04 -13.85 -0.45
C LYS A 43 -14.86 -12.98 -0.01
N LEU A 44 -14.83 -12.60 1.27
CA LEU A 44 -13.74 -11.82 1.84
C LEU A 44 -12.40 -12.58 1.78
N CYS A 45 -12.37 -13.85 2.18
CA CYS A 45 -11.16 -14.68 2.10
C CYS A 45 -10.64 -14.79 0.67
N LYS A 46 -11.51 -15.07 -0.31
CA LYS A 46 -11.14 -15.09 -1.73
C LYS A 46 -10.57 -13.73 -2.18
N ALA A 47 -11.20 -12.62 -1.78
CA ALA A 47 -10.75 -11.29 -2.16
C ALA A 47 -9.37 -10.96 -1.58
N LEU A 48 -9.16 -11.24 -0.29
CA LEU A 48 -7.87 -11.05 0.38
C LEU A 48 -6.79 -11.94 -0.20
N PHE A 49 -7.13 -13.18 -0.57
CA PHE A 49 -6.19 -14.08 -1.23
C PHE A 49 -5.72 -13.50 -2.58
N THR A 50 -6.66 -13.09 -3.43
CA THR A 50 -6.33 -12.45 -4.71
C THR A 50 -5.48 -11.20 -4.50
N THR A 51 -5.88 -10.30 -3.60
CA THR A 51 -5.17 -9.04 -3.36
C THR A 51 -3.76 -9.23 -2.80
N ASN A 52 -3.54 -10.20 -1.91
CA ASN A 52 -2.24 -10.36 -1.23
C ASN A 52 -1.28 -11.32 -1.93
N PHE A 53 -1.79 -12.34 -2.62
CA PHE A 53 -0.98 -13.44 -3.17
C PHE A 53 -0.92 -13.46 -4.69
N LEU A 54 -1.93 -12.92 -5.38
CA LEU A 54 -2.04 -13.00 -6.84
C LEU A 54 -1.89 -11.63 -7.54
N ASN A 55 -1.98 -10.53 -6.80
CA ASN A 55 -1.90 -9.20 -7.36
C ASN A 55 -0.43 -8.80 -7.61
N ASN A 56 0.02 -8.95 -8.85
CA ASN A 56 1.31 -8.48 -9.33
C ASN A 56 1.13 -7.71 -10.65
N SER A 57 2.17 -7.00 -11.08
CA SER A 57 2.21 -6.37 -12.40
C SER A 57 3.52 -6.73 -13.11
N ILE A 58 3.63 -6.34 -14.38
CA ILE A 58 4.87 -6.53 -15.15
C ILE A 58 6.00 -5.70 -14.52
N GLU A 59 5.67 -4.55 -13.96
CA GLU A 59 6.59 -3.61 -13.32
C GLU A 59 6.94 -4.01 -11.87
N ASP A 60 5.99 -4.59 -11.13
CA ASP A 60 6.21 -5.18 -9.80
C ASP A 60 5.76 -6.64 -9.78
N PRO A 61 6.64 -7.58 -10.19
CA PRO A 61 6.29 -8.99 -10.30
C PRO A 61 6.07 -9.65 -8.94
N ASN A 62 6.49 -9.00 -7.84
CA ASN A 62 6.42 -9.57 -6.50
C ASN A 62 5.04 -9.28 -5.87
N PRO A 63 4.23 -10.30 -5.55
CA PRO A 63 2.97 -10.07 -4.88
C PRO A 63 3.17 -9.49 -3.46
N PRO A 64 2.19 -8.75 -2.90
CA PRO A 64 2.29 -8.09 -1.61
C PRO A 64 2.75 -8.98 -0.45
N VAL A 65 2.39 -10.26 -0.47
CA VAL A 65 2.85 -11.23 0.54
C VAL A 65 4.37 -11.35 0.60
N LEU A 66 5.06 -11.36 -0.55
CA LEU A 66 6.52 -11.42 -0.57
C LEU A 66 7.11 -10.16 0.03
N ARG A 67 6.59 -8.99 -0.33
CA ARG A 67 7.02 -7.71 0.24
C ARG A 67 6.80 -7.61 1.75
N HIS A 68 5.74 -8.24 2.28
CA HIS A 68 5.44 -8.22 3.71
C HIS A 68 6.45 -9.07 4.52
N PHE A 69 6.83 -10.24 4.01
CA PHE A 69 7.72 -11.16 4.71
C PHE A 69 9.20 -11.01 4.33
N GLN A 70 9.50 -10.45 3.17
CA GLN A 70 10.86 -10.08 2.79
C GLN A 70 11.29 -8.90 3.66
N ASN A 71 12.40 -9.06 4.37
CA ASN A 71 13.00 -7.97 5.13
C ASN A 71 13.23 -6.76 4.20
N MET A 72 12.91 -5.56 4.69
CA MET A 72 13.11 -4.24 4.04
C MET A 72 14.51 -4.04 3.44
N LYS A 73 15.49 -4.87 3.79
CA LYS A 73 16.84 -4.89 3.20
C LYS A 73 16.84 -5.14 1.69
N GLN A 74 15.88 -5.88 1.14
CA GLN A 74 15.78 -6.11 -0.32
C GLN A 74 15.04 -5.00 -1.06
N GLN A 75 14.23 -4.21 -0.37
CA GLN A 75 13.57 -3.01 -0.92
C GLN A 75 14.43 -1.75 -0.79
N LYS A 76 15.53 -1.78 -0.03
CA LYS A 76 16.53 -0.71 -0.06
C LYS A 76 17.08 -0.62 -1.47
N LEU A 77 17.16 0.61 -1.98
CA LEU A 77 17.85 0.87 -3.23
C LEU A 77 19.27 0.28 -3.14
N LYS A 78 19.77 -0.31 -4.23
CA LYS A 78 21.15 -0.83 -4.28
C LYS A 78 22.16 0.24 -3.83
N GLU A 79 21.88 1.48 -4.20
CA GLU A 79 22.54 2.67 -3.70
C GLU A 79 21.46 3.72 -3.44
N ASN A 80 21.54 4.41 -2.31
CA ASN A 80 20.67 5.53 -2.07
C ASN A 80 21.28 6.76 -2.78
N PRO A 81 20.58 7.42 -3.72
CA PRO A 81 21.12 8.60 -4.37
C PRO A 81 21.10 9.83 -3.43
N PRO A 82 22.03 10.78 -3.59
CA PRO A 82 21.93 12.09 -2.95
C PRO A 82 20.75 12.87 -3.54
N VAL A 83 19.89 13.42 -2.67
CA VAL A 83 18.71 14.19 -3.05
C VAL A 83 18.77 15.61 -2.52
N LEU A 84 18.24 16.55 -3.29
CA LEU A 84 17.98 17.92 -2.86
C LEU A 84 16.53 18.03 -2.40
N ILE A 85 16.30 18.69 -1.27
CA ILE A 85 14.96 18.86 -0.69
C ILE A 85 14.62 20.35 -0.73
N LYS A 86 13.44 20.68 -1.28
CA LYS A 86 12.89 22.02 -1.19
C LYS A 86 12.18 22.17 0.15
N ASP A 87 12.72 23.02 1.01
CA ASP A 87 12.12 23.34 2.30
C ASP A 87 10.79 24.09 2.07
N PRO A 88 9.65 23.57 2.55
CA PRO A 88 8.36 24.21 2.37
C PRO A 88 8.22 25.54 3.12
N GLU A 89 8.98 25.77 4.20
CA GLU A 89 8.90 26.99 5.01
C GLU A 89 9.78 28.10 4.43
N THR A 90 11.03 27.78 4.06
CA THR A 90 12.00 28.78 3.55
C THR A 90 12.00 28.88 2.03
N LEU A 91 11.37 27.94 1.32
CA LEU A 91 11.38 27.76 -0.14
C LEU A 91 12.76 27.55 -0.76
N GLN A 92 13.81 27.43 0.06
CA GLN A 92 15.17 27.17 -0.36
C GLN A 92 15.37 25.69 -0.67
N VAL A 93 16.24 25.40 -1.63
CA VAL A 93 16.67 24.03 -1.93
C VAL A 93 17.90 23.73 -1.10
N GLN A 94 17.82 22.68 -0.28
CA GLN A 94 18.88 22.24 0.64
C GLN A 94 19.40 20.86 0.24
N GLY A 95 20.66 20.55 0.61
CA GLY A 95 21.29 19.25 0.40
C GLY A 95 22.70 19.34 -0.20
N PRO A 96 23.26 18.21 -0.70
CA PRO A 96 22.60 16.92 -0.85
C PRO A 96 22.39 16.15 0.47
N TYR A 97 21.25 15.47 0.59
CA TYR A 97 20.94 14.51 1.66
C TYR A 97 20.90 13.09 1.13
N GLN A 98 21.19 12.13 1.99
CA GLN A 98 21.05 10.72 1.64
C GLN A 98 19.57 10.31 1.64
N LEU A 99 19.05 9.79 0.53
CA LEU A 99 17.73 9.15 0.53
C LEU A 99 17.76 7.95 1.50
N ILE A 100 16.74 7.78 2.34
CA ILE A 100 16.68 6.71 3.36
C ILE A 100 15.65 5.63 3.01
#